data_AF-A0A2N2LVG8-F1
#
_entry.id   AF-A0A2N2LVG8-F1
#
_cell.length_a   1.000
_cell.length_b   1.000
_cell.length_c   1.000
_cell.angle_alpha   90.00
_cell.angle_beta   90.00
_cell.angle_gamma   90.00
#
_symmetry.space_group_name_H-M   'P 1'
#
loop_
_entity.id
_entity.type
_entity.pdbx_description
1 polymer ?
#
loop_
_entity_poly.entity_id
_entity_poly.type
_entity_poly.pdbx_seq_one_letter_code
_entity_poly.pdbx_strand_id
1 'polypeptide(L)'
;MEGEGRLQEYVGGYDDWLRQRAEIKGGVPKEVKTKKEKQPKEKSKLSFKEIKEREELPRKIEKMEKEKSELMELLNSPDLYKTNNPARVLDINNQLSVLEADLETAYDRWDELEELAAKFANY
;
A
#
# COMPACT_ATOMS: atom_id res chain seq x y z
N MET A 1 -18.37 -6.83 -30.63
CA MET A 1 -17.87 -5.54 -30.12
C MET A 1 -17.47 -5.81 -28.69
N GLU A 2 -16.30 -6.44 -28.52
CA GLU A 2 -15.85 -7.02 -27.27
C GLU A 2 -14.88 -6.04 -26.62
N GLY A 3 -15.39 -5.25 -25.66
CA GLY A 3 -14.55 -4.43 -24.79
C GLY A 3 -14.12 -5.30 -23.62
N GLU A 4 -13.03 -6.04 -23.79
CA GLU A 4 -12.44 -6.87 -22.74
C GLU A 4 -12.12 -6.02 -21.51
N GLY A 5 -12.93 -6.20 -20.46
CA GLY A 5 -12.66 -5.72 -19.12
C GLY A 5 -11.40 -6.40 -18.58
N ARG A 6 -10.25 -5.77 -18.81
CA ARG A 6 -9.05 -6.05 -18.03
C ARG A 6 -9.07 -5.14 -16.81
N LEU A 7 -9.85 -5.54 -15.82
CA LEU A 7 -9.51 -5.28 -14.42
C LEU A 7 -8.17 -5.98 -14.19
N GLN A 8 -7.07 -5.28 -14.46
CA GLN A 8 -5.75 -5.74 -14.04
C GLN A 8 -5.80 -5.84 -12.53
N GLU A 9 -5.61 -7.05 -12.05
CA GLU A 9 -5.54 -7.47 -10.66
C GLU A 9 -4.72 -6.45 -9.84
N TYR A 10 -5.39 -5.50 -9.20
CA TYR A 10 -4.80 -4.68 -8.15
C TYR A 10 -5.08 -5.34 -6.81
N VAL A 11 -4.65 -6.60 -6.72
CA VAL A 11 -4.54 -7.37 -5.47
C VAL A 11 -3.07 -7.72 -5.28
N GLY A 12 -2.21 -6.74 -5.50
CA GLY A 12 -0.82 -6.76 -5.05
C GLY A 12 -0.76 -6.32 -3.60
N GLY A 13 -1.52 -7.00 -2.73
CA GLY A 13 -1.52 -6.73 -1.30
C GLY A 13 -0.11 -6.82 -0.76
N TYR A 14 0.19 -5.94 0.20
CA TYR A 14 1.37 -5.79 1.08
C TYR A 14 2.38 -6.96 1.18
N ASP A 15 1.96 -8.22 1.03
CA ASP A 15 2.82 -9.39 0.86
C ASP A 15 3.76 -9.27 -0.36
N ASP A 16 3.32 -8.69 -1.48
CA ASP A 16 4.13 -8.58 -2.70
C ASP A 16 5.29 -7.59 -2.54
N TRP A 17 5.11 -6.47 -1.82
CA TRP A 17 6.18 -5.50 -1.58
C TRP A 17 7.22 -5.99 -0.56
N LEU A 18 6.77 -6.70 0.49
CA LEU A 18 7.67 -7.38 1.43
C LEU A 18 8.45 -8.51 0.76
N ARG A 19 7.81 -9.27 -0.13
CA ARG A 19 8.46 -10.28 -0.98
C ARG A 19 9.47 -9.66 -1.92
N GLN A 20 9.12 -8.60 -2.64
CA GLN A 20 10.03 -7.93 -3.57
C GLN A 20 11.28 -7.39 -2.84
N ARG A 21 11.13 -6.85 -1.61
CA ARG A 21 12.29 -6.42 -0.82
C ARG A 21 13.13 -7.59 -0.27
N ALA A 22 12.51 -8.72 0.03
CA ALA A 22 13.23 -9.94 0.40
C ALA A 22 13.98 -10.53 -0.80
N GLU A 23 13.41 -10.43 -2.01
CA GLU A 23 13.97 -10.98 -3.25
C GLU A 23 15.10 -10.11 -3.84
N ILE A 24 15.12 -8.80 -3.60
CA ILE A 24 16.23 -7.90 -3.99
C ILE A 24 17.49 -8.09 -3.11
N LYS A 25 17.50 -9.07 -2.19
CA LYS A 25 18.71 -9.59 -1.52
C LYS A 25 18.95 -11.07 -1.84
N GLY A 26 19.24 -11.41 -3.09
CA GLY A 26 19.35 -12.83 -3.45
C GLY A 26 20.23 -13.23 -4.62
N GLY A 27 21.12 -12.37 -5.14
CA GLY A 27 22.01 -12.75 -6.23
C GLY A 27 23.37 -13.27 -5.76
N VAL A 28 23.50 -14.56 -5.40
CA VAL A 28 24.56 -15.53 -5.85
C VAL A 28 24.17 -16.95 -5.35
N PRO A 29 24.05 -17.99 -6.19
CA PRO A 29 23.91 -19.36 -5.71
C PRO A 29 25.29 -19.88 -5.30
N LYS A 30 25.46 -20.16 -4.00
CA LYS A 30 26.58 -20.99 -3.53
C LYS A 30 26.05 -22.07 -2.60
N GLU A 31 26.27 -23.29 -3.04
CA GLU A 31 25.89 -24.53 -2.40
C GLU A 31 26.47 -24.65 -0.98
N VAL A 32 25.87 -25.57 -0.23
CA VAL A 32 26.32 -26.29 0.98
C VAL A 32 25.84 -25.81 2.38
N LYS A 33 25.13 -26.77 3.01
CA LYS A 33 24.96 -27.12 4.43
C LYS A 33 23.68 -26.62 5.12
N THR A 34 22.77 -27.60 5.25
CA THR A 34 21.67 -27.66 6.21
C THR A 34 22.09 -27.08 7.57
N LYS A 35 21.54 -25.93 7.92
CA LYS A 35 21.73 -25.28 9.21
C LYS A 35 20.38 -25.27 9.90
N LYS A 36 20.25 -26.22 10.81
CA LYS A 36 19.33 -26.31 11.95
C LYS A 36 18.45 -25.07 12.09
N GLU A 37 17.18 -25.27 11.74
CA GLU A 37 16.08 -24.33 11.86
C GLU A 37 16.09 -23.71 13.26
N LYS A 38 16.61 -22.48 13.35
CA LYS A 38 16.44 -21.66 14.55
C LYS A 38 14.98 -21.24 14.51
N GLN A 39 14.19 -21.78 15.43
CA GLN A 39 12.84 -21.32 15.70
C GLN A 39 12.84 -19.78 15.68
N PRO A 40 11.96 -19.14 14.90
CA PRO A 40 11.91 -17.70 14.83
C PRO A 40 11.67 -17.19 16.25
N LYS A 41 12.65 -16.49 16.82
CA LYS A 41 12.46 -15.78 18.08
C LYS A 41 11.26 -14.88 17.86
N GLU A 42 10.19 -15.12 18.60
CA GLU A 42 9.06 -14.20 18.65
C GLU A 42 9.62 -12.81 18.92
N LYS A 43 9.43 -11.90 17.96
CA LYS A 43 9.90 -10.53 18.09
C LYS A 43 9.17 -9.95 19.29
N SER A 44 9.91 -9.67 20.37
CA SER A 44 9.29 -9.26 21.64
C SER A 44 8.84 -7.80 21.66
N LYS A 45 9.13 -7.02 20.61
CA LYS A 45 8.79 -5.60 20.45
C LYS A 45 8.73 -5.22 18.96
N LEU A 46 7.98 -4.16 18.65
CA LEU A 46 8.07 -3.48 17.35
C LEU A 46 9.52 -3.08 17.04
N SER A 47 9.92 -3.26 15.78
CA SER A 47 11.18 -2.75 15.27
C SER A 47 11.13 -1.22 15.18
N PHE A 48 12.29 -0.57 15.27
CA PHE A 48 12.44 0.87 15.01
C PHE A 48 11.79 1.30 13.68
N LYS A 49 11.84 0.44 12.66
CA LYS A 49 11.20 0.70 11.36
C LYS A 49 9.68 0.73 11.46
N GLU A 50 9.10 -0.20 12.21
CA GLU A 50 7.65 -0.33 12.37
C GLU A 50 7.08 0.82 13.22
N ILE A 51 7.83 1.26 14.25
CA ILE A 51 7.49 2.45 15.04
C ILE A 51 7.47 3.69 14.15
N LYS A 52 8.53 3.91 13.37
CA LYS A 52 8.62 5.06 12.47
C LYS A 52 7.51 5.04 11.42
N GLU A 53 7.23 3.87 10.85
CA GLU A 53 6.15 3.67 9.89
C GLU A 53 4.79 4.03 10.48
N ARG A 54 4.48 3.56 11.70
CA ARG A 54 3.26 3.90 12.44
C ARG A 54 3.11 5.41 12.66
N GLU A 55 4.20 6.12 12.95
CA GLU A 55 4.20 7.57 13.14
C GLU A 55 4.05 8.33 11.80
N GLU A 56 4.54 7.78 10.69
CA GLU A 56 4.47 8.39 9.37
C GLU A 56 3.14 8.13 8.64
N LEU A 57 2.47 7.01 8.93
CA LEU A 57 1.22 6.58 8.28
C LEU A 57 0.08 7.61 8.39
N PRO A 58 -0.24 8.20 9.55
CA PRO A 58 -1.29 9.21 9.66
C PRO A 58 -1.07 10.39 8.70
N ARG A 59 0.16 10.90 8.65
CA ARG A 59 0.50 12.01 7.74
C ARG A 59 0.42 11.59 6.27
N LYS A 60 0.76 10.34 5.95
CA LYS A 60 0.63 9.80 4.59
C LYS A 60 -0.86 9.69 4.21
N ILE A 61 -1.69 9.18 5.11
CA ILE A 61 -3.14 9.06 4.94
C ILE A 61 -3.76 10.44 4.69
N GLU A 62 -3.48 11.43 5.54
CA GLU A 62 -4.00 12.80 5.36
C GLU A 62 -3.63 13.39 3.98
N LYS A 63 -2.40 13.13 3.51
CA LYS A 63 -1.96 13.56 2.19
C LYS A 63 -2.77 12.89 1.07
N MET A 64 -2.96 11.57 1.16
CA MET A 64 -3.72 10.80 0.18
C MET A 64 -5.21 11.18 0.19
N GLU A 65 -5.80 11.43 1.35
CA GLU A 65 -7.19 11.91 1.45
C GLU A 65 -7.36 13.30 0.83
N LYS A 66 -6.38 14.19 1.03
CA LYS A 66 -6.38 15.50 0.39
C LYS A 66 -6.29 15.37 -1.14
N GLU A 67 -5.37 14.54 -1.64
CA GLU A 67 -5.22 14.27 -3.08
C GLU A 67 -6.53 13.70 -3.65
N LYS A 68 -7.21 12.80 -2.91
CA LYS A 68 -8.52 12.27 -3.30
C LYS A 68 -9.57 13.36 -3.42
N SER A 69 -9.65 14.26 -2.44
CA SER A 69 -10.56 15.40 -2.47
C SER A 69 -10.29 16.29 -3.69
N GLU A 70 -9.03 16.63 -3.96
CA GLU A 70 -8.64 17.48 -5.09
C GLU A 70 -9.03 16.84 -6.44
N LEU A 71 -8.86 15.51 -6.59
CA LEU A 71 -9.30 14.77 -7.77
C LEU A 71 -10.83 14.71 -7.90
N MET A 72 -11.56 14.54 -6.79
CA MET A 72 -13.03 14.60 -6.78
C MET A 72 -13.54 15.99 -7.16
N GLU A 73 -12.91 17.06 -6.67
CA GLU A 73 -13.26 18.43 -7.06
C GLU A 73 -13.02 18.66 -8.56
N LEU A 74 -11.91 18.14 -9.09
CA LEU A 74 -11.62 18.20 -10.52
C LEU A 74 -12.67 17.43 -11.34
N LEU A 75 -13.10 16.26 -10.88
CA LEU A 75 -14.17 15.47 -11.50
C LEU A 75 -15.53 16.15 -11.46
N ASN A 76 -15.80 16.96 -10.44
CA ASN A 76 -17.03 17.76 -10.33
C ASN A 76 -16.95 19.08 -11.10
N SER A 77 -15.76 19.46 -11.59
CA SER A 77 -15.59 20.70 -12.33
C SER A 77 -16.25 20.62 -13.71
N PRO A 78 -17.18 21.55 -14.04
CA PRO A 78 -17.82 21.56 -15.35
C PRO A 78 -16.83 21.81 -16.49
N ASP A 79 -15.68 22.43 -16.21
CA ASP A 79 -14.63 22.71 -17.19
C ASP A 79 -13.95 21.42 -17.72
N LEU A 80 -13.93 20.36 -16.92
CA LEU A 80 -13.44 19.05 -17.35
C LEU A 80 -14.31 18.44 -18.46
N TYR A 81 -15.62 18.63 -18.39
CA TYR A 81 -16.55 18.09 -19.40
C TYR A 81 -16.67 19.00 -20.62
N LYS A 82 -16.47 20.31 -20.47
CA LYS A 82 -16.45 21.27 -21.59
C LYS A 82 -15.32 21.00 -22.58
N THR A 83 -14.20 20.45 -22.11
CA THR A 83 -13.02 20.15 -22.95
C THR A 83 -13.20 18.92 -23.85
N ASN A 84 -14.35 18.22 -23.78
CA ASN A 84 -14.69 17.05 -24.57
C ASN A 84 -13.56 15.99 -24.60
N ASN A 85 -12.87 15.83 -23.46
CA ASN A 85 -11.71 14.96 -23.31
C ASN A 85 -12.05 13.78 -22.37
N PRO A 86 -12.73 12.74 -22.88
CA PRO A 86 -13.15 11.58 -22.07
C PRO A 86 -11.94 10.80 -21.52
N ALA A 87 -10.79 10.84 -22.20
CA ALA A 87 -9.57 10.19 -21.71
C ALA A 87 -9.09 10.81 -20.38
N ARG A 88 -9.23 12.13 -20.22
CA ARG A 88 -8.87 12.82 -18.97
C ARG A 88 -9.80 12.45 -17.82
N VAL A 89 -11.11 12.32 -18.09
CA VAL A 89 -12.08 11.88 -17.08
C VAL A 89 -11.77 10.45 -16.63
N LEU A 90 -11.47 9.55 -17.57
CA LEU A 90 -11.10 8.17 -17.27
C LEU A 90 -9.81 8.09 -16.45
N ASP A 91 -8.79 8.88 -16.82
CA ASP A 91 -7.52 8.96 -16.10
C ASP A 91 -7.72 9.40 -14.64
N ILE A 92 -8.51 10.45 -14.40
CA ILE A 92 -8.80 10.92 -13.04
C ILE A 92 -9.56 9.85 -12.24
N ASN A 93 -10.52 9.15 -12.84
CA ASN A 93 -11.22 8.04 -12.17
C ASN A 93 -10.27 6.88 -11.82
N ASN A 94 -9.33 6.53 -12.70
CA ASN A 94 -8.33 5.50 -12.41
C ASN A 94 -7.40 5.93 -11.26
N GLN A 95 -6.93 7.19 -11.27
CA GLN A 95 -6.14 7.73 -10.17
C GLN A 95 -6.90 7.70 -8.85
N LEU A 96 -8.19 8.07 -8.87
CA LEU A 96 -9.05 8.02 -7.69
C LEU A 96 -9.16 6.59 -7.15
N SER A 97 -9.43 5.61 -8.01
CA SER A 97 -9.56 4.20 -7.62
C SER A 97 -8.27 3.63 -7.02
N VAL A 98 -7.11 3.95 -7.59
CA VAL A 98 -5.81 3.55 -7.03
C VAL A 98 -5.59 4.20 -5.66
N LEU A 99 -5.91 5.49 -5.54
CA LEU A 99 -5.71 6.23 -4.29
C LEU A 99 -6.64 5.74 -3.17
N GLU A 100 -7.86 5.31 -3.50
CA GLU A 100 -8.79 4.68 -2.56
C GLU A 100 -8.26 3.33 -2.06
N ALA A 101 -7.72 2.49 -2.95
CA ALA A 101 -7.10 1.22 -2.57
C ALA A 101 -5.82 1.41 -1.72
N ASP A 102 -5.01 2.42 -2.04
CA ASP A 102 -3.82 2.79 -1.27
C ASP A 102 -4.19 3.32 0.12
N LEU A 103 -5.28 4.08 0.23
CA LEU A 103 -5.80 4.56 1.51
C LEU A 103 -6.27 3.40 2.39
N GLU A 104 -7.07 2.49 1.85
CA GLU A 104 -7.52 1.28 2.55
C GLU A 104 -6.31 0.48 3.06
N THR A 105 -5.35 0.19 2.18
CA THR A 105 -4.11 -0.51 2.54
C THR A 105 -3.32 0.21 3.64
N ALA A 106 -3.26 1.54 3.61
CA ALA A 106 -2.56 2.32 4.63
C ALA A 106 -3.29 2.30 5.98
N TYR A 107 -4.63 2.29 5.98
CA TYR A 107 -5.43 2.16 7.19
C TYR A 107 -5.28 0.77 7.81
N ASP A 108 -5.42 -0.31 7.03
CA ASP A 108 -5.18 -1.68 7.50
C ASP A 108 -3.78 -1.80 8.11
N ARG A 109 -2.77 -1.27 7.43
CA ARG A 109 -1.39 -1.32 7.90
C ARG A 109 -1.19 -0.56 9.21
N TRP A 110 -1.85 0.58 9.36
CA TRP A 110 -1.80 1.36 10.57
C TRP A 110 -2.45 0.60 11.74
N ASP A 111 -3.62 -0.01 11.50
CA ASP A 111 -4.33 -0.82 12.49
C ASP A 111 -3.47 -2.02 12.95
N GLU A 112 -2.87 -2.78 12.01
CA GLU A 112 -1.93 -3.87 12.34
C GLU A 112 -0.78 -3.41 13.24
N LEU A 113 -0.22 -2.23 12.97
CA LEU A 113 0.88 -1.66 13.75
C LEU A 113 0.42 -1.19 15.14
N GLU A 114 -0.80 -0.64 15.24
CA GLU A 114 -1.45 -0.31 16.52
C GLU A 114 -1.71 -1.58 17.35
N GLU A 115 -2.24 -2.64 16.74
CA GLU A 115 -2.50 -3.92 17.40
C GLU A 115 -1.21 -4.56 17.92
N LEU A 116 -0.16 -4.57 17.08
CA LEU A 116 1.16 -5.04 17.49
C LEU A 116 1.70 -4.19 18.65
N ALA A 117 1.56 -2.85 18.59
CA ALA A 117 1.98 -1.96 19.66
C ALA A 117 1.24 -2.26 20.97
N ALA A 118 -0.08 -2.41 20.91
CA ALA A 118 -0.92 -2.71 22.05
C ALA A 118 -0.60 -4.08 22.65
N LYS A 119 -0.35 -5.09 21.81
CA LYS A 119 0.05 -6.42 22.25
C LYS A 119 1.36 -6.38 23.02
N PHE A 120 2.35 -5.61 22.58
CA PHE A 120 3.63 -5.48 23.29
C PHE A 120 3.60 -4.54 24.48
N ALA A 121 2.63 -3.63 24.57
CA ALA A 121 2.46 -2.73 25.72
C ALA A 121 1.85 -3.42 26.95
N ASN A 122 1.11 -4.52 26.75
CA ASN A 122 0.43 -5.28 27.81
C ASN A 122 1.26 -6.46 28.38
N TYR A 123 2.55 -6.55 28.05
CA TYR A 123 3.51 -7.52 28.60
C TYR A 123 4.63 -6.80 29.36
#